data_AF-A0A0E9LSY0-F1
#
_entry.id   AF-A0A0E9LSY0-F1
#
_cell.length_a   1.000
_cell.length_b   1.000
_cell.length_c   1.000
_cell.angle_alpha   90.00
_cell.angle_beta   90.00
_cell.angle_gamma   90.00
#
_symmetry.space_group_name_H-M   'P 1'
#
loop_
_entity.id
_entity.type
_entity.pdbx_description
1 polymer ?
#
loop_
_entity_poly.entity_id
_entity_poly.type
_entity_poly.pdbx_seq_one_letter_code
_entity_poly.pdbx_strand_id
1 'polypeptide(L)'
;MEKKTRFTTKIKTEIVLSLLRGESMEAISRKYGVTIADLSSWRDQFVEHGADGFKRKPDDSMLKEAERMIGKLQMELELTKKKNELAAKLKKR
;
A
#
# COMPACT_ATOMS: atom_id res chain seq x y z
N MET A 1 14.28 4.90 -28.59
CA MET A 1 14.28 4.61 -27.14
C MET A 1 13.41 5.67 -26.47
N GLU A 2 12.15 5.36 -26.20
CA GLU A 2 11.25 6.29 -25.50
C GLU A 2 11.74 6.47 -24.07
N LYS A 3 12.08 7.71 -23.70
CA LYS A 3 12.43 8.07 -22.33
C LYS A 3 11.18 7.83 -21.48
N LYS A 4 11.19 6.80 -20.63
CA LYS A 4 10.17 6.62 -19.58
C LYS A 4 10.30 7.76 -18.57
N THR A 5 9.61 8.86 -18.84
CA THR A 5 9.42 9.95 -17.87
C THR A 5 8.70 9.36 -16.67
N ARG A 6 9.34 9.42 -15.49
CA ARG A 6 8.79 8.84 -14.27
C ARG A 6 7.71 9.77 -13.73
N PHE A 7 6.44 9.49 -14.04
CA PHE A 7 5.32 10.21 -13.46
C PHE A 7 5.11 9.81 -12.01
N THR A 8 5.04 10.80 -11.12
CA THR A 8 4.65 10.57 -9.73
C THR A 8 3.16 10.22 -9.67
N THR A 9 2.74 9.50 -8.62
CA THR A 9 1.33 9.15 -8.40
C THR A 9 0.44 10.39 -8.42
N LYS A 10 0.89 11.49 -7.79
CA LYS A 10 0.16 12.76 -7.74
C LYS A 10 -0.13 13.33 -9.14
N ILE A 11 0.87 13.36 -10.02
CA ILE A 11 0.71 13.89 -11.38
C ILE A 11 -0.24 12.98 -12.18
N LYS A 12 -0.12 11.65 -12.06
CA LYS A 12 -1.05 10.72 -12.71
C LYS A 12 -2.49 10.95 -12.25
N THR A 13 -2.71 11.17 -10.95
CA THR A 13 -4.03 11.49 -10.40
C THR A 13 -4.58 12.79 -10.99
N GLU A 14 -3.79 13.85 -11.05
CA GLU A 14 -4.21 15.13 -11.65
C GLU A 14 -4.60 14.97 -13.12
N ILE A 15 -3.79 14.24 -13.91
CA ILE A 15 -4.08 13.94 -15.31
C ILE A 15 -5.40 13.18 -15.45
N VAL A 16 -5.60 12.12 -14.67
CA VAL A 16 -6.84 11.32 -14.74
C VAL A 16 -8.06 12.12 -14.31
N LEU A 17 -7.94 12.97 -13.29
CA LEU A 17 -9.06 13.85 -12.89
C LEU A 17 -9.41 14.86 -13.99
N SER A 18 -8.42 15.40 -14.70
CA SER A 18 -8.65 16.24 -15.89
C SER A 18 -9.40 15.48 -16.99
N LEU A 19 -9.03 14.22 -17.27
CA LEU A 19 -9.75 13.36 -18.21
C LEU A 19 -11.22 13.14 -17.79
N LEU A 20 -11.45 12.83 -16.51
CA LEU A 20 -12.81 12.60 -15.98
C LEU A 20 -13.68 13.86 -15.97
N ARG A 21 -13.07 15.06 -16.00
CA ARG A 21 -13.77 16.34 -16.17
C ARG A 21 -14.07 16.70 -17.63
N GLY A 22 -13.65 15.87 -18.59
CA GLY A 22 -13.94 16.03 -20.01
C GLY A 22 -12.83 16.67 -20.84
N GLU A 23 -11.61 16.82 -20.31
CA GLU A 23 -10.48 17.22 -21.16
C GLU A 23 -10.15 16.13 -22.20
N SER A 24 -9.80 16.55 -23.42
CA SER A 24 -9.45 15.64 -24.52
C SER A 24 -8.15 14.87 -24.24
N MET A 25 -8.15 13.57 -24.53
CA MET A 25 -6.96 12.72 -24.41
C MET A 25 -5.82 13.20 -25.31
N GLU A 26 -6.14 13.72 -26.50
CA GLU A 26 -5.18 14.27 -27.45
C GLU A 26 -4.54 15.57 -26.94
N ALA A 27 -5.29 16.40 -26.21
CA ALA A 27 -4.76 17.60 -25.58
C ALA A 27 -3.81 17.25 -24.43
N ILE A 28 -4.21 16.32 -23.56
CA ILE A 28 -3.40 15.86 -22.44
C ILE A 28 -2.15 15.11 -22.92
N SER A 29 -2.29 14.25 -23.93
CA SER A 29 -1.19 13.52 -24.54
C SER A 29 -0.09 14.48 -25.03
N ARG A 30 -0.48 15.53 -25.75
CA ARG A 30 0.45 16.56 -26.23
C ARG A 30 1.06 17.39 -25.09
N LYS A 31 0.27 17.73 -24.07
CA LYS A 31 0.72 18.54 -22.93
C LYS A 31 1.75 17.82 -22.06
N TYR A 32 1.53 16.53 -21.78
CA TYR A 32 2.36 15.76 -20.86
C TYR A 32 3.34 14.81 -21.56
N GLY A 33 3.28 14.68 -22.89
CA GLY A 33 4.11 13.76 -23.65
C GLY A 33 3.81 12.29 -23.34
N VAL A 34 2.54 11.97 -23.08
CA VAL A 34 2.06 10.64 -22.67
C VAL A 34 1.23 10.06 -23.80
N THR A 35 1.31 8.75 -24.04
CA THR A 35 0.51 8.13 -25.09
C THR A 35 -0.96 8.05 -24.70
N ILE A 36 -1.88 8.03 -25.68
CA ILE A 36 -3.31 7.84 -25.41
C ILE A 36 -3.56 6.48 -24.73
N ALA A 37 -2.76 5.46 -25.07
CA ALA A 37 -2.84 4.14 -24.45
C ALA A 37 -2.50 4.19 -22.94
N ASP A 38 -1.44 4.91 -22.56
CA ASP A 38 -1.09 5.13 -21.15
C ASP A 38 -2.18 5.90 -20.41
N LEU A 39 -2.76 6.93 -21.04
CA LEU A 39 -3.86 7.71 -20.46
C LEU A 39 -5.11 6.86 -20.22
N SER A 40 -5.48 6.01 -21.18
CA SER A 40 -6.58 5.06 -21.01
C SER A 40 -6.28 4.09 -19.88
N SER A 41 -5.07 3.50 -19.85
CA SER A 41 -4.67 2.58 -18.80
C SER A 41 -4.74 3.22 -17.40
N TRP A 42 -4.29 4.46 -17.25
CA TRP A 42 -4.34 5.15 -15.96
C TRP A 42 -5.77 5.51 -15.55
N ARG A 43 -6.63 5.91 -16.49
CA ARG A 43 -8.05 6.14 -16.23
C ARG A 43 -8.72 4.87 -15.73
N ASP A 44 -8.52 3.76 -16.44
CA ASP A 44 -9.17 2.49 -16.13
C ASP A 44 -8.73 1.98 -14.77
N GLN A 45 -7.41 2.01 -14.48
CA GLN A 45 -6.86 1.68 -13.16
C GLN A 45 -7.43 2.57 -12.04
N PHE A 46 -7.56 3.88 -12.28
CA PHE A 46 -8.08 4.80 -11.28
C PHE A 46 -9.57 4.57 -11.00
N VAL A 47 -10.37 4.25 -12.02
CA VAL A 47 -11.80 3.95 -11.86
C VAL A 47 -12.00 2.61 -11.15
N GLU A 48 -11.22 1.59 -11.52
CA GLU A 48 -11.25 0.27 -10.89
C GLU A 48 -10.90 0.33 -9.40
N HIS A 49 -9.77 0.94 -9.06
CA HIS A 49 -9.34 1.08 -7.67
C HIS A 49 -10.06 2.21 -6.91
N GLY A 50 -10.68 3.15 -7.62
CA GLY A 50 -11.48 4.23 -7.02
C GLY A 50 -12.67 3.67 -6.22
N ALA A 51 -13.26 2.56 -6.70
CA ALA A 51 -14.31 1.84 -5.99
C ALA A 51 -13.85 1.33 -4.63
N ASP A 52 -12.58 0.92 -4.50
CA ASP A 52 -12.01 0.46 -3.23
C ASP A 52 -11.96 1.58 -2.17
N GLY A 53 -11.83 2.84 -2.61
CA GLY A 53 -11.89 4.00 -1.71
C GLY A 53 -13.25 4.20 -1.03
N PHE A 54 -14.33 3.67 -1.60
CA PHE A 54 -15.67 3.69 -1.01
C PHE A 54 -15.95 2.50 -0.09
N LYS A 55 -15.12 1.45 -0.14
CA LYS A 55 -15.23 0.34 0.80
C LYS A 55 -14.93 0.88 2.20
N ARG A 56 -15.80 0.56 3.17
CA ARG A 56 -15.45 0.73 4.58
C ARG A 56 -14.18 -0.08 4.80
N LYS A 57 -13.12 0.58 5.30
CA LYS A 57 -11.95 -0.15 5.76
C LYS A 57 -12.43 -1.25 6.72
N PRO A 58 -11.93 -2.49 6.61
CA PRO A 58 -12.16 -3.46 7.68
C PRO A 58 -11.77 -2.77 8.98
N ASP A 59 -12.63 -2.89 9.99
CA ASP A 59 -12.38 -2.27 11.27
C ASP A 59 -10.97 -2.67 11.71
N ASP A 60 -10.08 -1.68 11.92
CA ASP A 60 -8.68 -1.91 12.32
C ASP A 60 -8.61 -2.69 13.66
N SER A 61 -9.76 -2.98 14.29
CA SER A 61 -9.90 -3.88 15.42
C SER A 61 -9.16 -5.20 15.21
N MET A 62 -9.31 -5.88 14.06
CA MET A 62 -8.65 -7.18 13.84
C MET A 62 -7.13 -7.04 13.74
N LEU A 63 -6.64 -5.97 13.10
CA LEU A 63 -5.22 -5.69 13.01
C LEU A 63 -4.63 -5.36 14.39
N LYS A 64 -5.30 -4.49 15.15
CA LYS A 64 -4.91 -4.14 16.53
C LYS A 64 -4.95 -5.33 17.47
N GLU A 65 -5.90 -6.23 17.30
CA GLU A 65 -6.01 -7.45 18.12
C GLU A 65 -4.89 -8.43 17.79
N ALA A 66 -4.56 -8.60 16.50
CA ALA A 66 -3.40 -9.37 16.07
C ALA A 66 -2.08 -8.78 16.61
N GLU A 67 -1.89 -7.46 16.55
CA GLU A 67 -0.73 -6.77 17.11
C GLU A 67 -0.61 -6.99 18.63
N ARG A 68 -1.72 -6.92 19.38
CA ARG A 68 -1.74 -7.22 20.81
C ARG A 68 -1.36 -8.67 21.10
N MET A 69 -1.87 -9.61 20.32
CA MET A 69 -1.56 -11.03 20.48
C MET A 69 -0.08 -11.32 20.20
N ILE A 70 0.50 -10.70 19.18
CA ILE A 70 1.94 -10.79 18.88
C ILE A 70 2.76 -10.29 20.07
N GLY A 71 2.41 -9.14 20.65
CA GLY A 71 3.10 -8.61 21.83
C GLY A 71 3.04 -9.56 23.03
N LYS A 72 1.87 -10.15 23.30
CA LYS A 72 1.70 -11.15 24.38
C LYS A 72 2.58 -12.39 24.16
N LEU A 73 2.57 -12.93 22.95
CA LEU A 73 3.38 -14.11 22.60
C LEU A 73 4.88 -13.83 22.69
N GLN A 74 5.33 -12.63 22.32
CA GLN A 74 6.73 -12.23 22.47
C GLN A 74 7.15 -12.20 23.95
N MET A 75 6.31 -11.65 24.84
CA MET A 75 6.58 -11.65 26.28
C MET A 75 6.64 -13.07 26.85
N GLU A 76 5.68 -13.94 26.48
CA GLU A 76 5.67 -15.34 26.90
C GLU A 76 6.92 -16.10 26.44
N LEU A 77 7.36 -15.87 25.21
CA LEU A 77 8.60 -16.44 24.68
C LEU A 77 9.83 -15.96 25.46
N GLU A 78 9.91 -14.67 25.78
CA GLU A 78 11.03 -14.12 26.54
C GLU A 78 11.10 -14.71 27.95
N LEU A 79 9.96 -14.79 28.64
CA LEU A 79 9.86 -15.42 29.96
C LEU A 79 10.25 -16.90 29.91
N THR A 80 9.79 -17.62 28.89
CA THR A 80 10.12 -19.04 28.70
C THR A 80 11.62 -19.24 28.46
N LYS A 81 12.24 -18.40 27.61
CA LYS A 81 13.69 -18.42 27.39
C LYS A 81 14.46 -18.18 28.69
N LYS A 82 14.10 -17.13 29.44
CA LYS A 82 14.71 -16.82 30.76
C LYS A 82 14.59 -17.99 31.73
N LYS A 83 13.41 -18.63 31.81
CA LYS A 83 13.20 -19.82 32.66
C LYS A 83 14.12 -20.98 32.26
N ASN A 84 14.24 -21.25 30.97
CA ASN A 84 15.09 -22.32 30.46
C ASN A 84 16.58 -22.05 30.74
N GLU A 85 17.04 -20.79 30.59
CA GLU A 85 18.40 -20.40 30.94
C GLU A 85 18.70 -20.59 32.44
N LEU A 86 17.76 -20.22 33.31
CA LEU A 86 17.89 -20.43 34.75
C LEU A 86 17.97 -21.92 35.08
N ALA A 87 17.09 -22.74 34.49
CA ALA A 87 17.10 -24.18 34.68
C ALA A 87 18.43 -24.81 34.20
N ALA A 88 18.99 -24.34 33.08
CA ALA A 88 20.29 -24.78 32.58
C ALA A 88 21.43 -24.37 33.52
N LYS A 89 21.39 -23.18 34.12
CA LYS A 89 22.38 -22.72 35.11
C LYS A 89 22.31 -23.55 36.40
N LEU A 90 21.11 -23.90 36.86
CA LEU A 90 20.91 -24.73 38.06
C LEU A 90 21.39 -26.18 37.86
N LYS A 91 21.23 -26.75 36.66
CA LYS A 91 21.76 -28.10 36.34
C LYS A 91 23.28 -28.18 36.18
N LYS A 92 23.96 -27.04 36.02
CA LYS A 92 25.42 -26.93 35.88
C LYS A 92 26.15 -26.68 37.20
N ARG A 93 25.41 -26.44 38.29
CA ARG A 93 25.90 -26.42 39.67
C ARG A 93 25.77 -27.79 40.29
#